data_AF-A0A947KLA1-F1
#
_entry.id   AF-A0A947KLA1-F1
#
_cell.length_a   1.000
_cell.length_b   1.000
_cell.length_c   1.000
_cell.angle_alpha   90.00
_cell.angle_beta   90.00
_cell.angle_gamma   90.00
#
_symmetry.space_group_name_H-M   'P 1'
#
loop_
_entity.id
_entity.type
_entity.pdbx_description
1 polymer ?
#
loop_
_entity_poly.entity_id
_entity_poly.type
_entity_poly.pdbx_seq_one_letter_code
_entity_poly.pdbx_strand_id
1 'polypeptide(L)'
;MNFRSIKPVINFKLWLFIYLIISTVSCFHKREMERYQALSTIDSVVIRFSATSDFIRDYPKSDSLFPAIKSALELLKKAGDTDQTLQFALDQRIIQNDPEIRQFLDRFLVEKLVPDSLAKSKYICDTEEYPQKYSDKLALALTVMPHLNSCFQSDSIRNQAINRFGNIILQSDNDLIMGLKTLSDQILELNDSLLFSISNQFLTAALKNNIQTTIRGHFPDATELDSIQDQNYYTLYTALAWNAYRQRRFSYALNLMSQATKYGILENQNGYIILGASQSQCGELSEGWANVLKGLILNPDAEKQSVEIENIYTAMFYRIRSSRENPTRFLSQYRRSHR
;
A
#
# COMPACT_ATOMS: atom_id res chain seq x y z
N MET A 1 10.23 62.47 -18.17
CA MET A 1 10.23 61.34 -17.21
C MET A 1 10.75 60.11 -17.94
N ASN A 2 11.79 59.49 -17.40
CA ASN A 2 12.57 58.43 -18.03
C ASN A 2 11.77 57.13 -18.16
N PHE A 3 11.52 56.68 -19.39
CA PHE A 3 11.20 55.28 -19.68
C PHE A 3 12.50 54.47 -19.62
N ARG A 4 12.73 53.76 -18.50
CA ARG A 4 13.82 52.77 -18.44
C ARG A 4 13.42 51.55 -19.27
N SER A 5 14.12 51.36 -20.39
CA SER A 5 14.08 50.11 -21.15
C SER A 5 14.59 48.97 -20.27
N ILE A 6 13.71 48.03 -19.93
CA ILE A 6 14.13 46.74 -19.36
C ILE A 6 14.63 45.92 -20.55
N LYS A 7 15.95 45.92 -20.78
CA LYS A 7 16.57 44.94 -21.67
C LYS A 7 16.39 43.55 -21.05
N PRO A 8 15.91 42.53 -21.78
CA PRO A 8 15.91 41.18 -21.25
C PRO A 8 17.38 40.74 -21.19
N VAL A 9 17.94 40.69 -19.99
CA VAL A 9 19.19 39.97 -19.75
C VAL A 9 18.82 38.49 -19.85
N ILE A 10 18.72 37.99 -21.09
CA ILE A 10 18.69 36.56 -21.36
C ILE A 10 20.00 36.04 -20.80
N ASN A 11 19.91 35.35 -19.66
CA ASN A 11 21.04 34.89 -18.90
C ASN A 11 21.69 33.75 -19.69
N PHE A 12 22.56 34.10 -20.64
CA PHE A 12 23.22 33.19 -21.58
C PHE A 12 23.88 32.01 -20.85
N LYS A 13 24.38 32.23 -19.63
CA LYS A 13 24.93 31.19 -18.74
C LYS A 13 23.90 30.16 -18.30
N LEU A 14 22.65 30.57 -18.04
CA LEU A 14 21.56 29.66 -17.68
C LEU A 14 21.12 28.82 -18.89
N TRP A 15 21.01 29.44 -20.07
CA TRP A 15 20.71 28.72 -21.31
C TRP A 15 21.83 27.76 -21.72
N LEU A 16 23.11 28.17 -21.57
CA LEU A 16 24.26 27.31 -21.81
C LEU A 16 24.29 26.12 -20.83
N PHE A 17 23.94 26.35 -19.56
CA PHE A 17 23.86 25.29 -18.55
C PHE A 17 22.70 24.31 -18.81
N ILE A 18 21.52 24.83 -19.16
CA ILE A 18 20.37 24.01 -19.58
C ILE A 18 20.71 23.22 -20.85
N TYR A 19 21.36 23.85 -21.83
CA TYR A 19 21.81 23.18 -23.04
C TYR A 19 22.88 22.11 -22.77
N LEU A 20 23.83 22.36 -21.87
CA LEU A 20 24.80 21.35 -21.42
C LEU A 20 24.12 20.17 -20.72
N ILE A 21 23.17 20.42 -19.83
CA ILE A 21 22.39 19.34 -19.18
C ILE A 21 21.60 18.55 -20.22
N ILE A 22 20.83 19.21 -21.09
CA ILE A 22 20.04 18.54 -22.13
C ILE A 22 20.95 17.75 -23.08
N SER A 23 22.07 18.32 -23.52
CA SER A 23 23.01 17.64 -24.43
C SER A 23 23.69 16.44 -23.78
N THR A 24 24.03 16.49 -22.49
CA THR A 24 24.56 15.31 -21.77
C THR A 24 23.49 14.22 -21.65
N VAL A 25 22.24 14.57 -21.27
CA VAL A 25 21.11 13.63 -21.19
C VAL A 25 20.82 13.02 -22.57
N SER A 26 20.78 13.83 -23.63
CA SER A 26 20.59 13.36 -25.01
C SER A 26 21.74 12.46 -25.49
N CYS A 27 22.98 12.73 -25.07
CA CYS A 27 24.14 11.90 -25.43
C CYS A 27 24.13 10.55 -24.69
N PHE A 28 23.70 10.53 -23.42
CA PHE A 28 23.50 9.29 -22.66
C PHE A 28 22.38 8.43 -23.24
N HIS A 29 21.24 9.05 -23.56
CA HIS A 29 20.08 8.36 -24.13
C HIS A 29 20.37 7.81 -25.54
N LYS A 30 21.15 8.54 -26.35
CA LYS A 30 21.60 8.05 -27.66
C LYS A 30 22.50 6.81 -27.53
N ARG A 31 23.44 6.80 -26.57
CA ARG A 31 24.35 5.67 -26.33
C ARG A 31 23.62 4.43 -25.78
N GLU A 32 22.63 4.64 -24.92
CA GLU A 32 21.72 3.59 -24.42
C GLU A 32 20.94 2.95 -25.57
N MET A 33 20.31 3.77 -26.41
CA MET A 33 19.53 3.30 -27.57
C MET A 33 20.40 2.57 -28.60
N GLU A 34 21.60 3.07 -28.88
CA GLU A 34 22.58 2.39 -29.75
C GLU A 34 23.02 1.03 -29.19
N ARG A 35 23.25 0.95 -27.86
CA ARG A 35 23.57 -0.31 -27.18
C ARG A 35 22.43 -1.30 -27.26
N TYR A 36 21.19 -0.85 -27.05
CA TYR A 36 20.02 -1.70 -27.19
C TYR A 36 19.85 -2.22 -28.63
N GLN A 37 20.01 -1.36 -29.64
CA GLN A 37 19.95 -1.75 -31.04
C GLN A 37 21.03 -2.78 -31.41
N ALA A 38 22.25 -2.64 -30.87
CA ALA A 38 23.34 -3.57 -31.09
C ALA A 38 23.07 -4.98 -30.51
N LEU A 39 22.16 -5.15 -29.54
CA LEU A 39 21.78 -6.49 -29.05
C LEU A 39 21.17 -7.34 -30.15
N SER A 40 20.42 -6.72 -31.07
CA SER A 40 19.72 -7.44 -32.14
C SER A 40 20.67 -8.05 -33.19
N THR A 41 21.91 -7.55 -33.28
CA THR A 41 22.91 -7.99 -34.27
C THR A 41 23.79 -9.14 -33.78
N ILE A 42 23.62 -9.61 -32.53
CA ILE A 42 24.44 -10.69 -31.95
C ILE A 42 23.88 -12.05 -32.34
N ASP A 43 24.48 -12.78 -33.27
CA ASP A 43 23.89 -14.03 -33.80
C ASP A 43 23.74 -15.16 -32.77
N SER A 44 24.65 -15.27 -31.79
CA SER A 44 24.59 -16.31 -30.76
C SER A 44 23.54 -16.01 -29.70
N VAL A 45 22.59 -16.94 -29.49
CA VAL A 45 21.51 -16.81 -28.48
C VAL A 45 22.04 -16.61 -27.07
N VAL A 46 23.09 -17.35 -26.69
CA VAL A 46 23.69 -17.29 -25.34
C VAL A 46 24.40 -15.96 -25.12
N ILE A 47 25.18 -15.51 -26.11
CA ILE A 47 25.90 -14.23 -26.03
C ILE A 47 24.89 -13.07 -26.04
N ARG A 48 23.84 -13.17 -26.87
CA ARG A 48 22.77 -12.18 -26.93
C ARG A 48 22.02 -12.09 -25.59
N PHE A 49 21.68 -13.22 -24.97
CA PHE A 49 21.01 -13.24 -23.67
C PHE A 49 21.87 -12.62 -22.57
N SER A 50 23.17 -12.96 -22.52
CA SER A 50 24.11 -12.34 -21.57
C SER A 50 24.17 -10.83 -21.76
N ALA A 51 24.37 -10.37 -23.00
CA ALA A 51 24.45 -8.94 -23.31
C ALA A 51 23.13 -8.19 -23.01
N THR A 52 21.97 -8.82 -23.26
CA THR A 52 20.66 -8.25 -22.90
C THR A 52 20.48 -8.18 -21.38
N SER A 53 20.92 -9.19 -20.63
CA SER A 53 20.85 -9.20 -19.16
C SER A 53 21.76 -8.13 -18.55
N ASP A 54 22.97 -7.96 -19.12
CA ASP A 54 23.88 -6.88 -18.75
C ASP A 54 23.26 -5.51 -19.03
N PHE A 55 22.60 -5.33 -20.19
CA PHE A 55 21.89 -4.09 -20.50
C PHE A 55 20.78 -3.78 -19.48
N ILE A 56 19.95 -4.77 -19.12
CA ILE A 56 18.87 -4.59 -18.13
C ILE A 56 19.44 -4.16 -16.77
N ARG A 57 20.56 -4.75 -16.35
CA ARG A 57 21.23 -4.42 -15.09
C ARG A 57 21.85 -3.02 -15.11
N ASP A 58 22.50 -2.67 -16.22
CA ASP A 58 23.23 -1.41 -16.34
C ASP A 58 22.30 -0.20 -16.58
N TYR A 59 21.08 -0.43 -17.06
CA TYR A 59 20.11 0.61 -17.41
C TYR A 59 18.69 0.37 -16.83
N PRO A 60 18.50 0.37 -15.50
CA PRO A 60 17.22 0.05 -14.85
C PRO A 60 16.11 1.11 -15.03
N LYS A 61 16.40 2.23 -15.70
CA LYS A 61 15.43 3.31 -16.00
C LYS A 61 15.37 3.65 -17.50
N SER A 62 15.87 2.75 -18.34
CA SER A 62 15.90 2.91 -19.80
C SER A 62 14.49 2.83 -20.38
N ASP A 63 14.18 3.65 -21.38
CA ASP A 63 12.91 3.54 -22.12
C ASP A 63 12.84 2.23 -22.92
N SER A 64 14.01 1.64 -23.23
CA SER A 64 14.14 0.33 -23.87
C SER A 64 14.12 -0.84 -22.89
N LEU A 65 13.81 -0.62 -21.60
CA LEU A 65 13.85 -1.67 -20.58
C LEU A 65 12.79 -2.74 -20.79
N PHE A 66 11.55 -2.32 -21.06
CA PHE A 66 10.45 -3.25 -21.34
C PHE A 66 10.74 -4.16 -22.54
N PRO A 67 11.13 -3.63 -23.72
CA PRO A 67 11.43 -4.48 -24.86
C PRO A 67 12.71 -5.33 -24.66
N ALA A 68 13.69 -4.88 -23.85
CA ALA A 68 14.84 -5.71 -23.47
C ALA A 68 14.44 -6.92 -22.62
N ILE A 69 13.58 -6.74 -21.61
CA ILE A 69 13.06 -7.83 -20.76
C ILE A 69 12.26 -8.83 -21.60
N LYS A 70 11.40 -8.34 -22.50
CA LYS A 70 10.67 -9.20 -23.44
C LYS A 70 11.62 -10.02 -24.32
N SER A 71 12.66 -9.38 -24.87
CA SER A 71 13.68 -10.06 -25.67
C SER A 71 14.45 -11.11 -24.86
N ALA A 72 14.79 -10.85 -23.60
CA ALA A 72 15.49 -11.81 -22.75
C ALA A 72 14.64 -13.07 -22.50
N LEU A 73 13.35 -12.91 -22.21
CA LEU A 73 12.41 -14.02 -22.04
C LEU A 73 12.21 -14.84 -23.32
N GLU A 74 12.16 -14.19 -24.48
CA GLU A 74 12.09 -14.89 -25.77
C GLU A 74 13.36 -15.70 -26.07
N LEU A 75 14.54 -15.19 -25.70
CA LEU A 75 15.81 -15.89 -25.87
C LEU A 75 15.91 -17.11 -24.94
N LEU A 76 15.50 -16.98 -23.68
CA LEU A 76 15.44 -18.11 -22.73
C LEU A 76 14.44 -19.18 -23.17
N LYS A 77 13.26 -18.75 -23.65
CA LYS A 77 12.26 -19.67 -24.22
C LYS A 77 12.82 -20.45 -25.42
N LYS A 78 13.61 -19.81 -26.28
CA LYS A 78 14.29 -20.47 -27.42
C LYS A 78 15.36 -21.45 -26.97
N ALA A 79 16.03 -21.19 -25.85
CA ALA A 79 17.02 -22.10 -25.28
C ALA A 79 16.41 -23.37 -24.66
N GLY A 80 15.08 -23.40 -24.45
CA GLY A 80 14.35 -24.56 -23.96
C GLY A 80 14.41 -24.76 -22.45
N ASP A 81 15.04 -23.86 -21.71
CA ASP A 81 15.16 -23.94 -20.25
C ASP A 81 13.99 -23.21 -19.57
N THR A 82 12.96 -23.99 -19.23
CA THR A 82 11.71 -23.45 -18.66
C THR A 82 11.93 -22.92 -17.25
N ASP A 83 12.78 -23.56 -16.45
CA ASP A 83 13.05 -23.16 -15.07
C ASP A 83 13.86 -21.86 -15.03
N GLN A 84 14.88 -21.72 -15.88
CA GLN A 84 15.61 -20.45 -16.02
C GLN A 84 14.72 -19.32 -16.55
N THR A 85 13.79 -19.62 -17.45
CA THR A 85 12.83 -18.62 -17.96
C THR A 85 11.92 -18.11 -16.84
N LEU A 86 11.44 -19.01 -15.97
CA LEU A 86 10.61 -18.66 -14.83
C LEU A 86 11.40 -17.90 -13.76
N GLN A 87 12.60 -18.36 -13.43
CA GLN A 87 13.47 -17.69 -12.46
C GLN A 87 13.81 -16.27 -12.91
N PHE A 88 14.19 -16.09 -14.18
CA PHE A 88 14.47 -14.76 -14.73
C PHE A 88 13.24 -13.84 -14.66
N ALA A 89 12.05 -14.34 -15.01
CA ALA A 89 10.82 -13.57 -14.92
C ALA A 89 10.49 -13.16 -13.47
N LEU A 90 10.71 -14.05 -12.49
CA LEU A 90 10.54 -13.77 -11.06
C LEU A 90 11.54 -12.72 -10.55
N ASP A 91 12.82 -12.86 -10.90
CA ASP A 91 13.87 -11.94 -10.48
C ASP A 91 13.62 -10.53 -11.03
N GLN A 92 13.23 -10.41 -12.30
CA GLN A 92 12.84 -9.13 -12.88
C GLN A 92 11.58 -8.57 -12.21
N ARG A 93 10.58 -9.39 -11.92
CA ARG A 93 9.35 -8.93 -11.26
C ARG A 93 9.62 -8.29 -9.90
N ILE A 94 10.54 -8.86 -9.11
CA ILE A 94 10.90 -8.37 -7.77
C ILE A 94 11.59 -7.01 -7.85
N ILE A 95 12.42 -6.79 -8.87
CA ILE A 95 13.32 -5.64 -8.95
C ILE A 95 12.68 -4.45 -9.70
N GLN A 96 11.71 -4.70 -10.59
CA GLN A 96 11.13 -3.68 -11.45
C GLN A 96 10.07 -2.82 -10.73
N ASN A 97 10.22 -1.50 -10.82
CA ASN A 97 9.26 -0.52 -10.27
C ASN A 97 8.26 0.01 -11.31
N ASP A 98 8.45 -0.31 -12.58
CA ASP A 98 7.53 0.09 -13.65
C ASP A 98 6.24 -0.77 -13.62
N PRO A 99 5.04 -0.18 -13.54
CA PRO A 99 3.78 -0.93 -13.50
C PRO A 99 3.49 -1.76 -14.76
N GLU A 100 3.87 -1.27 -15.95
CA GLU A 100 3.61 -1.92 -17.23
C GLU A 100 4.48 -3.17 -17.38
N ILE A 101 5.76 -3.06 -17.00
CA ILE A 101 6.71 -4.19 -16.98
C ILE A 101 6.26 -5.25 -15.97
N ARG A 102 5.84 -4.84 -14.76
CA ARG A 102 5.33 -5.75 -13.74
C ARG A 102 4.09 -6.50 -14.20
N GLN A 103 3.11 -5.80 -14.80
CA GLN A 103 1.90 -6.43 -15.31
C GLN A 103 2.18 -7.43 -16.43
N PHE A 104 3.13 -7.13 -17.32
CA PHE A 104 3.56 -8.07 -18.35
C PHE A 104 4.21 -9.33 -17.76
N LEU A 105 5.14 -9.18 -16.81
CA LEU A 105 5.81 -10.31 -16.15
C LEU A 105 4.82 -11.19 -15.39
N ASP A 106 3.86 -10.58 -14.70
CA ASP A 106 2.79 -11.31 -14.01
C ASP A 106 1.93 -12.12 -14.99
N ARG A 107 1.51 -11.52 -16.12
CA ARG A 107 0.78 -12.25 -17.17
C ARG A 107 1.60 -13.38 -17.76
N PHE A 108 2.88 -13.15 -18.00
CA PHE A 108 3.81 -14.14 -18.54
C PHE A 108 3.98 -15.33 -17.60
N LEU A 109 4.22 -15.08 -16.30
CA LEU A 109 4.33 -16.11 -15.28
C LEU A 109 3.04 -16.92 -15.18
N VAL A 110 1.88 -16.26 -15.18
CA VAL A 110 0.57 -16.94 -15.14
C VAL A 110 0.33 -17.79 -16.40
N GLU A 111 0.66 -17.29 -17.59
CA GLU A 111 0.54 -18.03 -18.85
C GLU A 111 1.46 -19.25 -18.88
N LYS A 112 2.66 -19.15 -18.28
CA LYS A 112 3.65 -20.24 -18.25
C LYS A 112 3.38 -21.28 -17.18
N LEU A 113 2.88 -20.85 -16.02
CA LEU A 113 2.56 -21.71 -14.89
C LEU A 113 1.17 -22.35 -15.01
N VAL A 114 0.28 -21.82 -15.87
CA VAL A 114 -1.10 -22.30 -16.02
C VAL A 114 -1.44 -22.46 -17.51
N PRO A 115 -1.36 -23.69 -18.07
CA PRO A 115 -1.26 -23.90 -19.50
C PRO A 115 -2.59 -23.85 -20.27
N ASP A 116 -3.75 -23.62 -19.64
CA ASP A 116 -5.02 -23.56 -20.39
C ASP A 116 -6.13 -22.68 -19.80
N SER A 117 -6.98 -22.13 -20.68
CA SER A 117 -8.04 -21.17 -20.35
C SER A 117 -9.20 -21.78 -19.54
N LEU A 118 -9.54 -23.05 -19.80
CA LEU A 118 -10.46 -23.85 -18.98
C LEU A 118 -9.86 -24.14 -17.60
N ALA A 119 -8.53 -24.31 -17.52
CA ALA A 119 -7.81 -24.47 -16.26
C ALA A 119 -7.72 -23.15 -15.47
N LYS A 120 -7.77 -21.95 -16.09
CA LYS A 120 -7.89 -20.67 -15.38
C LYS A 120 -9.25 -20.51 -14.67
N SER A 121 -10.34 -20.93 -15.32
CA SER A 121 -11.66 -20.99 -14.70
C SER A 121 -11.74 -22.08 -13.63
N LYS A 122 -11.07 -23.22 -13.86
CA LYS A 122 -10.97 -24.30 -12.88
C LYS A 122 -10.03 -23.99 -11.73
N TYR A 123 -9.00 -23.17 -11.89
CA TYR A 123 -8.08 -22.69 -10.83
C TYR A 123 -8.80 -21.87 -9.77
N ILE A 124 -9.79 -21.09 -10.18
CA ILE A 124 -10.68 -20.34 -9.28
C ILE A 124 -11.59 -21.29 -8.49
N CYS A 125 -12.04 -22.40 -9.10
CA CYS A 125 -12.85 -23.43 -8.43
C CYS A 125 -12.01 -24.40 -7.56
N ASP A 126 -10.86 -24.87 -8.06
CA ASP A 126 -9.91 -25.80 -7.43
C ASP A 126 -9.07 -25.16 -6.32
N THR A 127 -9.27 -23.87 -5.99
CA THR A 127 -8.84 -23.30 -4.70
C THR A 127 -9.46 -24.01 -3.48
N GLU A 128 -10.37 -24.99 -3.68
CA GLU A 128 -10.78 -25.99 -2.68
C GLU A 128 -9.65 -26.91 -2.22
N GLU A 129 -8.67 -27.23 -3.08
CA GLU A 129 -7.57 -28.15 -2.76
C GLU A 129 -6.24 -27.42 -2.41
N TYR A 130 -6.14 -26.12 -2.67
CA TYR A 130 -4.94 -25.31 -2.40
C TYR A 130 -4.45 -25.33 -0.94
N PRO A 131 -5.33 -25.29 0.08
CA PRO A 131 -4.93 -25.46 1.47
C PRO A 131 -4.33 -26.84 1.78
N GLN A 132 -4.52 -27.84 0.92
CA GLN A 132 -3.97 -29.18 1.11
C GLN A 132 -2.60 -29.37 0.43
N LYS A 133 -2.24 -28.52 -0.54
CA LYS A 133 -1.10 -28.75 -1.44
C LYS A 133 0.16 -27.94 -1.10
N TYR A 134 0.02 -26.83 -0.37
CA TYR A 134 1.13 -25.94 0.00
C TYR A 134 1.27 -25.86 1.52
N SER A 135 2.51 -25.97 2.01
CA SER A 135 2.83 -25.94 3.45
C SER A 135 2.67 -24.56 4.08
N ASP A 136 2.91 -23.48 3.33
CA ASP A 136 2.80 -22.10 3.81
C ASP A 136 1.60 -21.37 3.19
N LYS A 137 0.44 -21.60 3.78
CA LYS A 137 -0.87 -21.09 3.32
C LYS A 137 -1.01 -19.58 3.52
N LEU A 138 -0.30 -19.03 4.50
CA LEU A 138 -0.28 -17.61 4.84
C LEU A 138 0.50 -16.82 3.78
N ALA A 139 1.72 -17.23 3.47
CA ALA A 139 2.54 -16.56 2.45
C ALA A 139 1.84 -16.52 1.09
N LEU A 140 1.17 -17.61 0.72
CA LEU A 140 0.39 -17.68 -0.52
C LEU A 140 -0.78 -16.69 -0.53
N ALA A 141 -1.59 -16.66 0.53
CA ALA A 141 -2.74 -15.77 0.61
C ALA A 141 -2.31 -14.28 0.59
N LEU A 142 -1.23 -13.93 1.30
CA LEU A 142 -0.67 -12.58 1.31
C LEU A 142 -0.07 -12.17 -0.02
N THR A 143 0.48 -13.12 -0.78
CA THR A 143 1.01 -12.86 -2.13
C THR A 143 -0.13 -12.65 -3.13
N VAL A 144 -1.22 -13.42 -3.05
CA VAL A 144 -2.29 -13.44 -4.07
C VAL A 144 -3.30 -12.30 -3.90
N MET A 145 -3.59 -11.87 -2.66
CA MET A 145 -4.63 -10.85 -2.40
C MET A 145 -4.39 -9.50 -3.09
N PRO A 146 -3.17 -8.93 -3.11
CA PRO A 146 -2.89 -7.70 -3.87
C PRO A 146 -3.12 -7.85 -5.39
N HIS A 147 -2.95 -9.05 -5.96
CA HIS A 147 -3.11 -9.30 -7.39
C HIS A 147 -4.57 -9.39 -7.83
N LEU A 148 -5.46 -9.95 -7.01
CA LEU A 148 -6.90 -10.00 -7.29
C LEU A 148 -7.50 -8.59 -7.44
N ASN A 149 -6.93 -7.61 -6.75
CA ASN A 149 -7.33 -6.20 -6.85
C ASN A 149 -6.89 -5.57 -8.18
N SER A 150 -5.66 -5.86 -8.64
CA SER A 150 -5.12 -5.31 -9.89
C SER A 150 -5.78 -5.86 -11.17
N CYS A 151 -6.32 -7.09 -11.13
CA CYS A 151 -6.78 -7.81 -12.32
C CYS A 151 -8.31 -7.81 -12.52
N PHE A 152 -9.11 -7.64 -11.48
CA PHE A 152 -10.58 -7.85 -11.55
C PHE A 152 -11.35 -6.75 -10.82
N GLN A 153 -11.44 -5.55 -11.38
CA GLN A 153 -11.90 -4.37 -10.64
C GLN A 153 -13.40 -4.37 -10.23
N SER A 154 -14.24 -5.32 -10.66
CA SER A 154 -15.67 -5.31 -10.33
C SER A 154 -16.40 -6.65 -10.43
N ASP A 155 -15.79 -7.77 -10.02
CA ASP A 155 -16.41 -9.09 -10.19
C ASP A 155 -16.90 -9.74 -8.89
N SER A 156 -18.05 -10.42 -8.93
CA SER A 156 -18.58 -11.20 -7.79
C SER A 156 -17.61 -12.32 -7.39
N ILE A 157 -16.92 -12.85 -8.38
CA ILE A 157 -15.87 -13.87 -8.28
C ILE A 157 -14.66 -13.33 -7.50
N ARG A 158 -14.27 -12.07 -7.73
CA ARG A 158 -13.21 -11.41 -6.95
C ARG A 158 -13.57 -11.40 -5.47
N ASN A 159 -14.79 -10.95 -5.13
CA ASN A 159 -15.22 -10.84 -3.74
C ASN A 159 -15.28 -12.21 -3.04
N GLN A 160 -15.69 -13.27 -3.76
CA GLN A 160 -15.65 -14.64 -3.25
C GLN A 160 -14.22 -15.12 -2.99
N ALA A 161 -13.28 -14.91 -3.92
CA ALA A 161 -11.88 -15.27 -3.74
C ALA A 161 -11.22 -14.52 -2.59
N ILE A 162 -11.47 -13.21 -2.50
CA ILE A 162 -11.03 -12.31 -1.43
C ILE A 162 -11.50 -12.80 -0.05
N ASN A 163 -12.80 -13.11 0.10
CA ASN A 163 -13.34 -13.67 1.34
C ASN A 163 -12.73 -15.05 1.66
N ARG A 164 -12.48 -15.86 0.63
CA ARG A 164 -11.88 -17.19 0.78
C ARG A 164 -10.45 -17.13 1.30
N PHE A 165 -9.60 -16.28 0.72
CA PHE A 165 -8.23 -16.10 1.18
C PHE A 165 -8.18 -15.46 2.58
N GLY A 166 -9.10 -14.54 2.87
CA GLY A 166 -9.31 -14.05 4.24
C GLY A 166 -9.56 -15.19 5.23
N ASN A 167 -10.48 -16.11 4.90
CA ASN A 167 -10.75 -17.28 5.76
C ASN A 167 -9.56 -18.22 5.90
N ILE A 168 -8.76 -18.43 4.85
CA ILE A 168 -7.54 -19.26 4.92
C ILE A 168 -6.53 -18.64 5.89
N ILE A 169 -6.31 -17.33 5.84
CA ILE A 169 -5.41 -16.62 6.76
C ILE A 169 -5.91 -16.73 8.21
N LEU A 170 -7.23 -16.63 8.41
CA LEU A 170 -7.85 -16.76 9.72
C LEU A 170 -7.81 -18.19 10.29
N GLN A 171 -7.73 -19.20 9.42
CA GLN A 171 -7.70 -20.62 9.78
C GLN A 171 -6.29 -21.22 9.80
N SER A 172 -5.29 -20.56 9.20
CA SER A 172 -3.89 -20.88 9.47
C SER A 172 -3.57 -20.51 10.91
N ASP A 173 -2.74 -21.31 11.60
CA ASP A 173 -2.31 -21.17 13.01
C ASP A 173 -1.53 -19.86 13.27
N ASN A 174 -2.12 -18.74 12.92
CA ASN A 174 -1.58 -17.41 13.08
C ASN A 174 -2.19 -16.83 14.35
N ASP A 175 -1.73 -17.37 15.48
CA ASP A 175 -2.20 -16.99 16.82
C ASP A 175 -1.75 -15.56 17.21
N LEU A 176 -0.90 -14.94 16.40
CA LEU A 176 -0.27 -13.67 16.70
C LEU A 176 -1.25 -12.51 16.49
N ILE A 177 -1.94 -12.12 17.57
CA ILE A 177 -2.93 -11.02 17.64
C ILE A 177 -2.45 -9.76 16.88
N MET A 178 -1.20 -9.34 17.11
CA MET A 178 -0.60 -8.18 16.44
C MET A 178 -0.14 -8.46 15.01
N GLY A 179 0.12 -9.72 14.67
CA GLY A 179 0.31 -10.16 13.28
C GLY A 179 -0.96 -9.89 12.48
N LEU A 180 -2.13 -10.30 12.97
CA LEU A 180 -3.42 -10.06 12.30
C LEU A 180 -3.72 -8.56 12.12
N LYS A 181 -3.40 -7.71 13.10
CA LYS A 181 -3.48 -6.24 12.94
C LYS A 181 -2.54 -5.74 11.84
N THR A 182 -1.29 -6.22 11.82
CA THR A 182 -0.31 -5.83 10.80
C THR A 182 -0.79 -6.21 9.40
N LEU A 183 -1.36 -7.41 9.22
CA LEU A 183 -1.96 -7.82 7.95
C LEU A 183 -3.15 -6.94 7.56
N SER A 184 -3.97 -6.54 8.54
CA SER A 184 -5.04 -5.57 8.31
C SER A 184 -4.48 -4.23 7.80
N ASP A 185 -3.46 -3.67 8.45
CA ASP A 185 -2.84 -2.40 8.02
C ASP A 185 -2.27 -2.49 6.60
N GLN A 186 -1.52 -3.56 6.30
CA GLN A 186 -0.95 -3.81 4.98
C GLN A 186 -2.01 -3.91 3.88
N ILE A 187 -3.16 -4.53 4.17
CA ILE A 187 -4.28 -4.58 3.24
C ILE A 187 -4.86 -3.18 2.99
N LEU A 188 -4.92 -2.32 4.01
CA LEU A 188 -5.45 -0.97 3.88
C LEU A 188 -4.52 -0.05 3.09
N GLU A 189 -3.20 -0.28 3.13
CA GLU A 189 -2.22 0.44 2.31
C GLU A 189 -2.43 0.26 0.80
N LEU A 190 -3.17 -0.79 0.40
CA LEU A 190 -3.56 -1.02 -1.00
C LEU A 190 -4.65 -0.06 -1.51
N ASN A 191 -5.23 0.76 -0.62
CA ASN A 191 -6.21 1.81 -0.94
C ASN A 191 -7.45 1.32 -1.73
N ASP A 192 -7.88 0.06 -1.54
CA ASP A 192 -9.12 -0.47 -2.11
C ASP A 192 -10.19 -0.66 -1.03
N SER A 193 -11.28 0.10 -1.18
CA SER A 193 -12.43 0.08 -0.27
C SER A 193 -13.12 -1.29 -0.14
N LEU A 194 -12.98 -2.18 -1.13
CA LEU A 194 -13.56 -3.52 -1.08
C LEU A 194 -12.84 -4.43 -0.10
N LEU A 195 -11.57 -4.13 0.19
CA LEU A 195 -10.76 -4.89 1.13
C LEU A 195 -11.06 -4.58 2.60
N PHE A 196 -11.85 -3.52 2.87
CA PHE A 196 -12.20 -3.16 4.24
C PHE A 196 -12.95 -4.28 4.97
N SER A 197 -13.72 -5.11 4.26
CA SER A 197 -14.43 -6.24 4.88
C SER A 197 -13.45 -7.27 5.46
N ILE A 198 -12.37 -7.59 4.73
CA ILE A 198 -11.37 -8.55 5.22
C ILE A 198 -10.52 -7.95 6.32
N SER A 199 -10.09 -6.69 6.15
CA SER A 199 -9.36 -5.99 7.21
C SER A 199 -10.16 -6.03 8.52
N ASN A 200 -11.48 -5.81 8.47
CA ASN A 200 -12.36 -5.97 9.63
C ASN A 200 -12.43 -7.42 10.16
N GLN A 201 -12.43 -8.42 9.29
CA GLN A 201 -12.41 -9.83 9.70
C GLN A 201 -11.11 -10.17 10.47
N PHE A 202 -9.96 -9.70 10.00
CA PHE A 202 -8.67 -9.90 10.69
C PHE A 202 -8.65 -9.24 12.06
N LEU A 203 -9.10 -7.98 12.16
CA LEU A 203 -9.19 -7.27 13.43
C LEU A 203 -10.19 -7.94 14.40
N THR A 204 -11.31 -8.46 13.88
CA THR A 204 -12.30 -9.18 14.71
C THR A 204 -11.76 -10.51 15.20
N ALA A 205 -11.00 -11.24 14.38
CA ALA A 205 -10.35 -12.47 14.80
C ALA A 205 -9.25 -12.19 15.83
N ALA A 206 -8.47 -11.13 15.65
CA ALA A 206 -7.49 -10.68 16.64
C ALA A 206 -8.14 -10.37 17.99
N LEU A 207 -9.32 -9.73 18.00
CA LEU A 207 -10.09 -9.48 19.22
C LEU A 207 -10.53 -10.78 19.91
N LYS A 208 -11.00 -11.77 19.14
CA LYS A 208 -11.41 -13.08 19.68
C LYS A 208 -10.24 -13.85 20.27
N ASN A 209 -9.06 -13.73 19.65
CA ASN A 209 -7.83 -14.39 20.08
C ASN A 209 -7.07 -13.60 21.17
N ASN A 210 -7.52 -12.39 21.52
CA ASN A 210 -6.95 -11.56 22.58
C ASN A 210 -7.37 -12.05 23.98
N ILE A 211 -7.11 -13.33 24.27
CA ILE A 211 -7.35 -13.99 25.56
C ILE A 211 -6.01 -14.27 26.25
N GLN A 212 -6.00 -14.24 27.58
CA GLN A 212 -4.77 -14.41 28.37
C GLN A 212 -3.99 -15.69 28.02
N THR A 213 -4.68 -16.79 27.70
CA THR A 213 -4.03 -18.05 27.32
C THR A 213 -3.21 -17.92 26.04
N THR A 214 -3.75 -17.25 25.02
CA THR A 214 -3.05 -16.99 23.76
C THR A 214 -1.91 -16.01 23.95
N ILE A 215 -2.13 -14.93 24.71
CA ILE A 215 -1.08 -13.95 25.04
C ILE A 215 0.08 -14.63 25.77
N ARG A 216 -0.20 -15.47 26.77
CA ARG A 216 0.81 -16.22 27.51
C ARG A 216 1.55 -17.23 26.63
N GLY A 217 0.89 -17.82 25.64
CA GLY A 217 1.54 -18.67 24.64
C GLY A 217 2.61 -17.93 23.83
N HIS A 218 2.41 -16.64 23.55
CA HIS A 218 3.35 -15.80 22.80
C HIS A 218 4.38 -15.08 23.67
N PHE A 219 3.99 -14.71 24.88
CA PHE A 219 4.82 -14.01 25.85
C PHE A 219 4.86 -14.83 27.15
N PRO A 220 5.56 -15.99 27.16
CA PRO A 220 5.55 -16.90 28.30
C PRO A 220 6.12 -16.26 29.58
N ASP A 221 7.02 -15.30 29.43
CA ASP A 221 7.68 -14.60 30.52
C ASP A 221 6.99 -13.29 30.95
N ALA A 222 5.88 -12.91 30.30
CA ALA A 222 5.19 -11.67 30.62
C ALA A 222 4.45 -11.76 31.95
N THR A 223 4.76 -10.84 32.86
CA THR A 223 4.12 -10.73 34.18
C THR A 223 2.87 -9.87 34.16
N GLU A 224 2.72 -8.96 33.19
CA GLU A 224 1.63 -7.98 33.09
C GLU A 224 0.65 -8.33 31.96
N LEU A 225 0.11 -9.55 31.97
CA LEU A 225 -0.76 -10.05 30.89
C LEU A 225 -2.03 -9.23 30.70
N ASP A 226 -2.61 -8.71 31.79
CA ASP A 226 -3.82 -7.85 31.73
C ASP A 226 -3.54 -6.53 31.01
N SER A 227 -2.39 -5.91 31.31
CA SER A 227 -1.95 -4.67 30.66
C SER A 227 -1.75 -4.85 29.15
N ILE A 228 -1.11 -5.96 28.76
CA ILE A 228 -0.93 -6.32 27.34
C ILE A 228 -2.29 -6.55 26.67
N GLN A 229 -3.18 -7.26 27.35
CA GLN A 229 -4.52 -7.55 26.84
C GLN A 229 -5.32 -6.27 26.60
N ASP A 230 -5.32 -5.36 27.57
CA ASP A 230 -6.01 -4.06 27.48
C ASP A 230 -5.43 -3.19 26.37
N GLN A 231 -4.10 -3.12 26.25
CA GLN A 231 -3.44 -2.40 25.17
C GLN A 231 -3.81 -2.96 23.79
N ASN A 232 -3.87 -4.29 23.66
CA ASN A 232 -4.32 -4.94 22.42
C ASN A 232 -5.79 -4.61 22.12
N TYR A 233 -6.68 -4.66 23.13
CA TYR A 233 -8.09 -4.30 22.94
C TYR A 233 -8.24 -2.85 22.47
N TYR A 234 -7.57 -1.91 23.14
CA TYR A 234 -7.57 -0.50 22.74
C TYR A 234 -7.13 -0.34 21.29
N THR A 235 -6.03 -0.99 20.91
CA THR A 235 -5.46 -0.91 19.57
C THR A 235 -6.41 -1.46 18.50
N LEU A 236 -6.99 -2.63 18.74
CA LEU A 236 -7.86 -3.32 17.80
C LEU A 236 -9.21 -2.60 17.63
N TYR A 237 -9.83 -2.13 18.71
CA TYR A 237 -11.06 -1.36 18.64
C TYR A 237 -10.86 -0.01 17.94
N THR A 238 -9.74 0.67 18.20
CA THR A 238 -9.42 1.93 17.52
C THR A 238 -9.21 1.72 16.01
N ALA A 239 -8.50 0.66 15.61
CA ALA A 239 -8.33 0.30 14.19
C ALA A 239 -9.67 -0.02 13.50
N LEU A 240 -10.56 -0.79 14.16
CA LEU A 240 -11.90 -1.04 13.66
C LEU A 240 -12.72 0.24 13.51
N ALA A 241 -12.58 1.19 14.44
CA ALA A 241 -13.28 2.47 14.37
C ALA A 241 -12.84 3.28 13.14
N TRP A 242 -11.54 3.32 12.85
CA TRP A 242 -11.00 3.92 11.63
C TRP A 242 -11.59 3.28 10.37
N ASN A 243 -11.65 1.95 10.31
CA ASN A 243 -12.26 1.26 9.17
C ASN A 243 -13.76 1.56 9.03
N ALA A 244 -14.50 1.56 10.14
CA ALA A 244 -15.91 1.91 10.14
C ALA A 244 -16.15 3.35 9.66
N TYR A 245 -15.27 4.28 10.05
CA TYR A 245 -15.31 5.66 9.59
C TYR A 245 -15.10 5.77 8.07
N ARG A 246 -14.09 5.07 7.53
CA ARG A 246 -13.82 5.01 6.07
C ARG A 246 -14.99 4.42 5.28
N GLN A 247 -15.69 3.44 5.86
CA GLN A 247 -16.92 2.86 5.32
C GLN A 247 -18.17 3.75 5.50
N ARG A 248 -18.03 4.96 6.06
CA ARG A 248 -19.11 5.89 6.40
C ARG A 248 -20.14 5.32 7.39
N ARG A 249 -19.73 4.35 8.21
CA ARG A 249 -20.54 3.77 9.30
C ARG A 249 -20.27 4.52 10.61
N PHE A 250 -20.55 5.81 10.64
CA PHE A 250 -20.10 6.73 11.69
C PHE A 250 -20.62 6.40 13.09
N SER A 251 -21.90 6.01 13.22
CA SER A 251 -22.47 5.59 14.51
C SER A 251 -21.80 4.30 15.03
N TYR A 252 -21.41 3.41 14.12
CA TYR A 252 -20.68 2.20 14.49
C TYR A 252 -19.24 2.51 14.90
N ALA A 253 -18.57 3.42 14.19
CA ALA A 253 -17.24 3.92 14.58
C ALA A 253 -17.26 4.55 15.99
N LEU A 254 -18.30 5.34 16.30
CA LEU A 254 -18.49 5.93 17.63
C LEU A 254 -18.66 4.86 18.72
N ASN A 255 -19.48 3.83 18.45
CA ASN A 255 -19.66 2.70 19.37
C ASN A 255 -18.34 1.93 19.61
N LEU A 256 -17.54 1.73 18.56
CA LEU A 256 -16.23 1.09 18.67
C LEU A 256 -15.26 1.93 19.50
N MET A 257 -15.26 3.25 19.35
CA MET A 257 -14.47 4.13 20.22
C MET A 257 -14.92 4.07 21.67
N SER A 258 -16.23 3.97 21.94
CA SER A 258 -16.74 3.75 23.30
C SER A 258 -16.24 2.44 23.93
N GLN A 259 -16.07 1.38 23.12
CA GLN A 259 -15.43 0.15 23.60
C GLN A 259 -13.94 0.35 23.82
N ALA A 260 -13.22 1.00 22.88
CA ALA A 260 -11.79 1.26 23.00
C ALA A 260 -11.44 2.00 24.31
N THR A 261 -12.20 3.03 24.68
CA THR A 261 -11.95 3.84 25.88
C THR A 261 -12.05 3.09 27.21
N LYS A 262 -12.60 1.88 27.22
CA LYS A 262 -12.61 1.04 28.43
C LYS A 262 -11.24 0.44 28.75
N TYR A 263 -10.38 0.33 27.74
CA TYR A 263 -9.11 -0.40 27.83
C TYR A 263 -7.88 0.49 27.63
N GLY A 264 -8.06 1.76 27.26
CA GLY A 264 -6.94 2.65 27.03
C GLY A 264 -7.32 4.12 26.92
N ILE A 265 -6.31 4.97 26.79
CA ILE A 265 -6.44 6.42 26.86
C ILE A 265 -6.49 6.99 25.44
N LEU A 266 -7.42 7.91 25.19
CA LEU A 266 -7.67 8.54 23.88
C LEU A 266 -6.50 9.34 23.29
N GLU A 267 -5.48 9.64 24.09
CA GLU A 267 -4.26 10.32 23.66
C GLU A 267 -3.44 9.44 22.71
N ASN A 268 -3.54 8.12 22.86
CA ASN A 268 -2.82 7.16 22.03
C ASN A 268 -3.49 6.99 20.66
N GLN A 269 -2.71 6.61 19.65
CA GLN A 269 -3.18 6.17 18.33
C GLN A 269 -4.22 7.09 17.67
N ASN A 270 -4.11 8.40 17.91
CA ASN A 270 -5.04 9.41 17.42
C ASN A 270 -6.51 9.17 17.85
N GLY A 271 -6.74 8.55 19.01
CA GLY A 271 -8.07 8.21 19.53
C GLY A 271 -9.02 9.41 19.63
N TYR A 272 -8.52 10.55 20.10
CA TYR A 272 -9.30 11.82 20.12
C TYR A 272 -9.74 12.27 18.73
N ILE A 273 -8.92 12.04 17.69
CA ILE A 273 -9.22 12.48 16.32
C ILE A 273 -10.35 11.61 15.74
N ILE A 274 -10.25 10.28 15.83
CA ILE A 274 -11.30 9.39 15.31
C ILE A 274 -12.61 9.49 16.09
N LEU A 275 -12.55 9.68 17.41
CA LEU A 275 -13.72 9.97 18.23
C LEU A 275 -14.40 11.25 17.74
N GLY A 276 -13.64 12.36 17.66
CA GLY A 276 -14.19 13.64 17.29
C GLY A 276 -14.71 13.68 15.85
N ALA A 277 -14.02 13.00 14.93
CA ALA A 277 -14.46 12.82 13.56
C ALA A 277 -15.80 12.07 13.48
N SER A 278 -15.95 10.99 14.25
CA SER A 278 -17.18 10.18 14.27
C SER A 278 -18.35 10.95 14.88
N GLN A 279 -18.14 11.64 16.00
CA GLN A 279 -19.14 12.52 16.64
C GLN A 279 -19.64 13.61 15.68
N SER A 280 -18.72 14.28 14.97
CA SER A 280 -19.06 15.32 14.00
C SER A 280 -19.97 14.84 12.87
N GLN A 281 -19.83 13.58 12.46
CA GLN A 281 -20.67 12.97 11.43
C GLN A 281 -22.02 12.47 12.00
N CYS A 282 -22.09 12.21 13.30
CA CYS A 282 -23.32 11.84 14.02
C CYS A 282 -24.15 13.05 14.51
N GLY A 283 -23.75 14.28 14.20
CA GLY A 283 -24.48 15.52 14.55
C GLY A 283 -23.90 16.27 15.75
N GLU A 284 -22.95 15.70 16.47
CA GLU A 284 -22.25 16.32 17.61
C GLU A 284 -21.05 17.17 17.11
N LEU A 285 -21.34 18.17 16.27
CA LEU A 285 -20.30 18.91 15.55
C LEU A 285 -19.33 19.67 16.48
N SER A 286 -19.84 20.34 17.50
CA SER A 286 -19.02 21.14 18.43
C SER A 286 -18.14 20.27 19.34
N GLU A 287 -18.69 19.19 19.87
CA GLU A 287 -17.94 18.23 20.71
C GLU A 287 -16.89 17.49 19.89
N GLY A 288 -17.28 17.06 18.68
CA GLY A 288 -16.37 16.43 17.75
C GLY A 288 -15.20 17.35 17.38
N TRP A 289 -15.47 18.63 17.15
CA TRP A 289 -14.44 19.63 16.88
C TRP A 289 -13.46 19.82 18.03
N ALA A 290 -13.96 19.90 19.26
CA ALA A 290 -13.10 20.00 20.45
C ALA A 290 -12.18 18.77 20.58
N ASN A 291 -12.70 17.57 20.33
CA ASN A 291 -11.92 16.33 20.37
C ASN A 291 -10.86 16.26 19.26
N VAL A 292 -11.19 16.63 18.02
CA VAL A 292 -10.20 16.69 16.93
C VAL A 292 -9.09 17.68 17.25
N LEU A 293 -9.42 18.88 17.75
CA LEU A 293 -8.42 19.86 18.15
C LEU A 293 -7.54 19.38 19.30
N LYS A 294 -8.12 18.70 20.31
CA LYS A 294 -7.35 18.08 21.40
C LYS A 294 -6.37 17.05 20.85
N GLY A 295 -6.82 16.17 19.95
CA GLY A 295 -5.96 15.19 19.29
C GLY A 295 -4.79 15.83 18.52
N LEU A 296 -5.05 16.92 17.79
CA LEU A 296 -4.02 17.65 17.02
C LEU A 296 -3.07 18.51 17.88
N ILE A 297 -3.42 18.78 19.14
CA ILE A 297 -2.48 19.33 20.14
C ILE A 297 -1.56 18.22 20.65
N LEU A 298 -2.12 17.07 21.01
CA LEU A 298 -1.39 15.95 21.59
C LEU A 298 -0.46 15.27 20.57
N ASN A 299 -0.87 15.22 19.29
CA ASN A 299 -0.03 14.78 18.18
C ASN A 299 0.09 15.89 17.12
N PRO A 300 1.07 16.81 17.24
CA PRO A 300 1.20 17.98 16.37
C PRO A 300 1.55 17.68 14.91
N ASP A 301 1.94 16.45 14.57
CA ASP A 301 2.32 16.07 13.21
C ASP A 301 1.29 15.14 12.55
N ALA A 302 0.20 14.78 13.26
CA ALA A 302 -0.81 13.84 12.77
C ALA A 302 -1.41 14.24 11.42
N GLU A 303 -1.74 15.52 11.23
CA GLU A 303 -2.30 16.02 9.97
C GLU A 303 -1.27 16.09 8.85
N LYS A 304 0.03 16.15 9.16
CA LYS A 304 1.09 16.13 8.14
C LYS A 304 1.45 14.72 7.71
N GLN A 305 1.34 13.77 8.64
CA GLN A 305 1.66 12.36 8.42
C GLN A 305 0.49 11.60 7.77
N SER A 306 -0.74 12.09 7.90
CA SER A 306 -1.93 11.44 7.36
C SER A 306 -2.84 12.43 6.62
N VAL A 307 -2.94 12.23 5.30
CA VAL A 307 -3.89 12.95 4.43
C VAL A 307 -5.34 12.76 4.90
N GLU A 308 -5.66 11.60 5.47
CA GLU A 308 -7.00 11.35 6.04
C GLU A 308 -7.29 12.29 7.23
N ILE A 309 -6.32 12.48 8.12
CA ILE A 309 -6.46 13.38 9.28
C ILE A 309 -6.52 14.85 8.83
N GLU A 310 -5.71 15.25 7.85
CA GLU A 310 -5.78 16.58 7.24
C GLU A 310 -7.17 16.87 6.68
N ASN A 311 -7.75 15.91 5.95
CA ASN A 311 -9.08 16.03 5.36
C ASN A 311 -10.17 16.14 6.42
N ILE A 312 -10.11 15.33 7.48
CA ILE A 312 -11.04 15.40 8.61
C ILE A 312 -10.99 16.79 9.24
N TYR A 313 -9.79 17.24 9.60
CA TYR A 313 -9.57 18.54 10.23
C TYR A 313 -10.09 19.68 9.36
N THR A 314 -9.72 19.70 8.08
CA THR A 314 -10.06 20.78 7.15
C THR A 314 -11.56 20.82 6.87
N ALA A 315 -12.20 19.66 6.68
CA ALA A 315 -13.64 19.58 6.48
C ALA A 315 -14.41 20.08 7.71
N MET A 316 -13.98 19.71 8.91
CA MET A 316 -14.61 20.17 10.15
C MET A 316 -14.37 21.66 10.40
N PHE A 317 -13.16 22.16 10.10
CA PHE A 317 -12.83 23.57 10.19
C PHE A 317 -13.81 24.41 9.38
N TYR A 318 -14.06 24.06 8.11
CA TYR A 318 -15.00 24.80 7.26
C TYR A 318 -16.46 24.68 7.67
N ARG A 319 -16.85 23.63 8.42
CA ARG A 319 -18.20 23.49 8.99
C ARG A 319 -18.40 24.35 10.23
N ILE A 320 -17.36 24.53 11.05
CA ILE A 320 -17.42 25.30 12.31
C ILE A 320 -17.11 26.78 12.08
N ARG A 321 -16.16 27.07 11.20
CA ARG A 321 -15.65 28.40 10.88
C ARG A 321 -16.15 28.83 9.49
N SER A 322 -15.47 29.79 8.89
CA SER A 322 -15.75 30.25 7.53
C SER A 322 -14.80 29.61 6.52
N SER A 323 -15.30 29.37 5.29
CA SER A 323 -14.48 29.03 4.13
C SER A 323 -13.46 30.11 3.73
N ARG A 324 -13.59 31.33 4.28
CA ARG A 324 -12.66 32.45 4.07
C ARG A 324 -11.45 32.42 5.01
N GLU A 325 -11.52 31.63 6.08
CA GLU A 325 -10.41 31.51 7.02
C GLU A 325 -9.44 30.41 6.58
N ASN A 326 -8.14 30.59 6.89
CA ASN A 326 -7.12 29.62 6.53
C ASN A 326 -6.96 28.56 7.67
N PRO A 327 -7.26 27.27 7.42
CA PRO A 327 -7.20 26.23 8.44
C PRO A 327 -5.79 26.05 9.01
N THR A 328 -4.74 26.03 8.17
CA THR A 328 -3.34 25.92 8.60
C THR A 328 -2.93 27.07 9.52
N ARG A 329 -3.32 28.31 9.17
CA ARG A 329 -3.05 29.49 9.99
C ARG A 329 -3.77 29.36 11.33
N PHE A 330 -5.04 28.98 11.34
CA PHE A 330 -5.78 28.78 12.58
C PHE A 330 -5.13 27.71 13.47
N LEU A 331 -4.82 26.53 12.93
CA LEU A 331 -4.21 25.45 13.72
C LEU A 331 -2.87 25.87 14.32
N SER A 332 -2.07 26.62 13.55
CA SER A 332 -0.78 27.14 14.05
C SER A 332 -0.94 28.12 15.21
N GLN A 333 -1.96 28.99 15.16
CA GLN A 333 -2.27 29.94 16.24
C GLN A 333 -2.83 29.20 17.45
N TYR A 334 -3.75 28.27 17.22
CA TYR A 334 -4.37 27.45 18.26
C TYR A 334 -3.33 26.62 19.02
N ARG A 335 -2.37 26.01 18.33
CA ARG A 335 -1.25 25.32 18.97
C ARG A 335 -0.38 26.25 19.81
N ARG A 336 -0.11 27.47 19.33
CA ARG A 336 0.68 28.46 20.09
C ARG A 336 0.00 28.90 21.38
N SER A 337 -1.33 28.93 21.43
CA SER A 337 -2.07 29.34 22.63
C SER A 337 -2.28 28.22 23.65
N HIS A 338 -1.95 26.97 23.29
CA HIS A 338 -2.10 25.78 24.14
C HIS A 338 -0.76 25.10 24.44
N ARG A 339 0.35 25.73 24.03
CA ARG A 339 1.69 25.49 24.56
C ARG A 339 1.90 26.47 25.71
#